data_AF-A0A0W0ZZI6-F1
#
_entry.id   AF-A0A0W0ZZI6-F1
#
_cell.length_a   1.000
_cell.length_b   1.000
_cell.length_c   1.000
_cell.angle_alpha   90.00
_cell.angle_beta   90.00
_cell.angle_gamma   90.00
#
_symmetry.space_group_name_H-M   'P 1'
#
loop_
_entity.id
_entity.type
_entity.pdbx_description
1 polymer ?
#
loop_
_entity_poly.entity_id
_entity_poly.type
_entity_poly.pdbx_seq_one_letter_code
_entity_poly.pdbx_strand_id
1 'polypeptide(L)'
;MHGNELRCCQYHQPFYNDAQKKIPELPRFTPQQIEALELFEQVSLREDIAFETKVKPGSIILINNEEILHGRTSFTHPKIKLFVIY
;
A
#
# COMPACT_ATOMS: atom_id res chain seq x y z
N MET A 1 -18.50 2.28 0.57
CA MET A 1 -19.67 1.61 -0.03
C MET A 1 -20.72 2.67 -0.26
N HIS A 2 -21.03 3.00 -1.52
CA HIS A 2 -22.10 3.95 -1.86
C HIS A 2 -22.93 3.34 -2.98
N GLY A 3 -24.14 2.88 -2.68
CA GLY A 3 -24.77 1.81 -3.47
C GLY A 3 -23.96 0.52 -3.34
N ASN A 4 -24.38 -0.57 -3.98
CA ASN A 4 -23.70 -1.88 -3.95
C ASN A 4 -22.30 -1.89 -4.61
N GLU A 5 -21.63 -0.75 -4.72
CA GLU A 5 -20.34 -0.57 -5.38
C GLU A 5 -19.25 -0.16 -4.37
N LEU A 6 -18.12 -0.84 -4.45
CA LEU A 6 -16.86 -0.41 -3.86
C LEU A 6 -16.30 0.72 -4.73
N ARG A 7 -16.29 1.94 -4.19
CA ARG A 7 -15.85 3.14 -4.93
C ARG A 7 -14.40 3.54 -4.69
N CYS A 8 -13.79 3.04 -3.62
CA CYS A 8 -12.54 3.58 -3.10
C CYS A 8 -11.87 2.56 -2.19
N CYS A 9 -10.61 2.24 -2.47
CA CYS A 9 -9.70 1.60 -1.52
C CYS A 9 -8.54 2.56 -1.21
N GLN A 10 -8.50 3.09 0.02
CA GLN A 10 -7.38 3.89 0.49
C GLN A 10 -6.59 3.13 1.54
N TYR A 11 -5.30 2.93 1.28
CA TYR A 11 -4.42 2.17 2.15
C TYR A 11 -3.10 2.90 2.38
N HIS A 12 -2.88 3.33 3.63
CA HIS A 12 -1.73 4.12 4.04
C HIS A 12 -1.11 3.55 5.33
N GLN A 13 -0.84 2.24 5.33
CA GLN A 13 -0.41 1.49 6.50
C GLN A 13 0.80 2.10 7.26
N PRO A 14 1.85 2.65 6.62
CA PRO A 14 2.95 3.26 7.36
C PRO A 14 2.50 4.42 8.25
N PHE A 15 1.55 5.24 7.78
CA PHE A 15 1.01 6.35 8.57
C PHE A 15 0.16 5.86 9.73
N TYR A 16 -0.63 4.81 9.51
CA TYR A 16 -1.45 4.22 10.56
C TYR A 16 -0.58 3.60 11.66
N ASN A 17 0.46 2.85 11.28
CA ASN A 17 1.41 2.26 12.21
C ASN A 17 2.21 3.31 12.98
N ASP A 18 2.57 4.42 12.35
CA ASP A 18 3.22 5.54 13.02
C ASP A 18 2.29 6.24 14.01
N ALA A 19 1.02 6.43 13.66
CA ALA A 19 0.02 7.00 14.57
C ALA A 19 -0.19 6.10 15.81
N GLN A 20 -0.23 4.78 15.63
CA GLN A 20 -0.29 3.80 16.71
C GLN A 20 0.91 3.87 17.67
N LYS A 21 2.06 4.40 17.24
CA LYS A 21 3.24 4.56 18.09
C LYS A 21 3.31 5.95 18.74
N LYS A 22 2.98 6.99 17.97
CA LYS A 22 3.24 8.39 18.34
C LYS A 22 2.10 9.04 19.12
N ILE A 23 0.88 8.50 19.05
CA ILE A 23 -0.31 9.11 19.65
C ILE A 23 -0.84 8.15 20.73
N PRO A 24 -0.58 8.40 22.02
CA PRO A 24 -0.99 7.54 23.13
C PRO A 24 -2.51 7.43 23.30
N GLU A 25 -3.25 8.50 23.01
CA GLU A 25 -4.70 8.59 23.18
C GLU A 25 -5.50 7.84 22.10
N LEU A 26 -4.85 7.39 21.02
CA LEU A 26 -5.53 6.64 19.98
C LEU A 26 -5.88 5.23 20.46
N PRO A 27 -7.10 4.75 20.14
CA PRO A 27 -7.43 3.34 20.28
C PRO A 27 -6.39 2.46 19.59
N ARG A 28 -5.86 1.48 20.33
CA ARG A 28 -4.96 0.47 19.78
C ARG A 28 -5.72 -0.49 18.88
N PHE A 29 -5.06 -0.97 17.83
CA PHE A 29 -5.67 -1.96 16.96
C PHE A 29 -6.06 -3.20 17.75
N THR A 30 -7.26 -3.69 17.45
CA THR A 30 -7.68 -5.02 17.90
C THR A 30 -6.88 -6.10 17.17
N PRO A 31 -6.76 -7.31 17.72
CA PRO A 31 -6.10 -8.43 17.03
C PRO A 31 -6.67 -8.68 15.64
N GLN A 32 -7.99 -8.58 15.46
CA GLN A 32 -8.67 -8.79 14.19
C GLN A 32 -8.35 -7.71 13.15
N GLN A 33 -8.16 -6.45 13.59
CA GLN A 33 -7.74 -5.38 12.70
C GLN A 33 -6.30 -5.57 12.22
N ILE A 34 -5.42 -6.04 13.09
CA ILE A 34 -4.03 -6.37 12.72
C ILE A 34 -4.03 -7.50 11.69
N GLU A 35 -4.74 -8.58 11.97
CA GLU A 35 -4.88 -9.72 11.05
C GLU A 35 -5.42 -9.30 9.68
N ALA A 36 -6.45 -8.44 9.64
CA ALA A 36 -7.00 -7.94 8.39
C ALA A 36 -5.98 -7.10 7.59
N LEU A 37 -5.20 -6.25 8.27
CA LEU A 37 -4.17 -5.43 7.62
C LEU A 37 -3.03 -6.29 7.08
N GLU A 38 -2.61 -7.33 7.82
CA GLU A 38 -1.58 -8.28 7.41
C GLU A 38 -2.05 -9.12 6.22
N LEU A 39 -3.29 -9.61 6.24
CA LEU A 39 -3.86 -10.35 5.11
C LEU A 39 -3.97 -9.47 3.86
N PHE A 40 -4.40 -8.23 4.02
CA PHE A 40 -4.49 -7.28 2.90
C PHE A 40 -3.11 -7.03 2.27
N GLU A 41 -2.09 -6.83 3.09
CA GLU A 41 -0.70 -6.67 2.63
C GLU A 41 -0.25 -7.93 1.88
N GLN A 42 -0.41 -9.12 2.48
CA GLN A 42 -0.04 -10.39 1.85
C GLN A 42 -0.72 -10.61 0.49
N VAL A 43 -2.02 -10.31 0.37
CA VAL A 43 -2.75 -10.47 -0.89
C VAL A 43 -2.27 -9.45 -1.93
N SER A 44 -2.05 -8.20 -1.53
CA SER A 44 -1.57 -7.16 -2.45
C SER A 44 -0.20 -7.51 -3.04
N LEU A 45 0.67 -8.17 -2.28
CA LEU A 45 2.02 -8.53 -2.71
C LEU A 45 2.11 -9.82 -3.54
N ARG A 46 0.99 -10.50 -3.83
CA ARG A 46 1.03 -11.76 -4.58
C ARG A 46 1.51 -11.54 -6.01
N GLU A 47 2.43 -12.37 -6.48
CA GLU A 47 3.00 -12.28 -7.84
C GLU A 47 1.97 -12.39 -8.97
N ASP A 48 0.81 -13.01 -8.73
CA ASP A 48 -0.27 -13.15 -9.70
C ASP A 48 -1.23 -11.94 -9.75
N ILE A 49 -1.06 -10.98 -8.83
CA ILE A 49 -1.85 -9.74 -8.73
C ILE A 49 -0.95 -8.53 -8.95
N ALA A 50 0.23 -8.51 -8.32
CA ALA A 50 1.16 -7.41 -8.34
C ALA A 50 1.89 -7.28 -9.68
N PHE A 51 1.93 -6.07 -10.20
CA PHE A 51 2.74 -5.68 -11.34
C PHE A 51 3.99 -4.91 -10.90
N GLU A 52 5.16 -5.47 -11.18
CA GLU A 52 6.45 -4.85 -10.88
C GLU A 52 7.09 -4.19 -12.10
N THR A 53 7.58 -2.96 -11.93
CA THR A 53 8.29 -2.26 -13.01
C THR A 53 9.42 -1.36 -12.53
N LYS A 54 10.44 -1.20 -13.39
CA LYS A 54 11.57 -0.29 -13.17
C LYS A 54 11.34 1.00 -13.93
N VAL A 55 11.23 2.10 -13.18
CA VAL A 55 11.10 3.44 -13.76
C VAL A 55 12.45 3.89 -14.31
N LYS A 56 12.49 4.26 -15.59
CA LYS A 56 13.68 4.82 -16.26
C LYS A 56 13.56 6.35 -16.33
N PRO A 57 14.69 7.08 -16.46
CA PRO A 57 14.64 8.52 -16.73
C PRO A 57 13.72 8.84 -17.92
N GLY A 58 12.81 9.81 -17.74
CA GLY A 58 11.81 10.18 -18.75
C GLY A 58 10.53 9.32 -18.79
N SER A 59 10.43 8.27 -17.96
CA SER A 59 9.19 7.46 -17.85
C SER A 59 8.15 8.14 -16.95
N ILE A 60 6.87 7.97 -17.28
CA ILE A 60 5.73 8.44 -16.47
C ILE A 60 4.84 7.24 -16.17
N ILE A 61 4.40 7.11 -14.91
CA ILE A 61 3.39 6.15 -14.47
C ILE A 61 2.13 6.94 -14.09
N LEU A 62 0.99 6.57 -14.68
CA LEU A 62 -0.32 7.11 -14.36
C LEU A 62 -1.16 5.98 -13.76
N ILE A 63 -1.81 6.25 -12.62
CA ILE A 63 -2.61 5.27 -11.87
C ILE A 63 -3.90 5.90 -11.36
N ASN A 64 -4.95 5.09 -11.24
CA ASN A 64 -6.17 5.46 -10.56
C ASN A 64 -6.05 5.14 -9.06
N ASN A 65 -5.89 6.16 -8.22
CA ASN A 65 -5.67 6.00 -6.79
C ASN A 65 -6.87 5.36 -6.04
N GLU A 66 -8.05 5.36 -6.65
CA GLU A 66 -9.25 4.76 -6.04
C GLU A 66 -9.34 3.25 -6.25
N GLU A 67 -8.60 2.73 -7.24
CA GLU A 67 -8.70 1.33 -7.71
C GLU A 67 -7.37 0.58 -7.60
N ILE A 68 -6.24 1.29 -7.62
CA ILE A 68 -4.90 0.72 -7.73
C ILE A 68 -4.05 1.11 -6.52
N LEU A 69 -3.52 0.10 -5.83
CA LEU A 69 -2.52 0.30 -4.79
C LEU A 69 -1.16 0.47 -5.46
N HIS A 70 -0.30 1.27 -4.85
CA HIS A 70 1.02 1.48 -5.40
C HIS A 70 2.04 1.72 -4.30
N GLY A 71 3.25 1.24 -4.54
CA GLY A 71 4.36 1.34 -3.63
C GLY A 71 5.70 1.29 -4.35
N ARG A 72 6.75 1.32 -3.54
CA ARG A 72 8.12 1.19 -4.02
C ARG A 72 8.91 0.33 -3.05
N THR A 73 9.84 -0.43 -3.58
CA THR A 73 10.75 -1.21 -2.73
C THR A 73 11.77 -0.31 -2.06
N SER A 74 12.27 -0.77 -0.92
CA SER A 74 13.45 -0.19 -0.28
C SER A 74 14.66 -0.29 -1.22
N PHE A 75 15.49 0.75 -1.25
CA PHE A 75 16.68 0.80 -2.09
C PHE A 75 17.86 1.40 -1.33
N THR A 76 19.08 0.99 -1.70
CA THR A 76 20.34 1.60 -1.23
C THR A 76 20.98 2.31 -2.42
N HIS A 77 21.41 3.56 -2.23
CA HIS A 77 22.11 4.30 -3.28
C HIS A 77 23.42 3.57 -3.68
N PRO A 78 23.74 3.37 -4.98
CA PRO A 78 23.11 3.96 -6.17
C PRO A 78 22.07 3.09 -6.91
N LYS A 79 21.53 2.03 -6.29
CA LYS A 79 20.59 1.09 -6.96
C LYS A 79 19.27 1.78 -7.35
N ILE A 80 18.69 1.30 -8.45
CA ILE A 80 17.42 1.79 -9.01
C ILE A 80 16.24 1.32 -8.15
N LYS A 81 15.25 2.18 -7.95
CA LYS A 81 13.98 1.86 -7.27
C LYS A 81 13.10 0.98 -8.16
N LEU A 82 12.59 -0.11 -7.60
CA LEU A 82 11.47 -0.85 -8.21
C LEU A 82 10.16 -0.22 -7.71
N PHE A 83 9.27 0.08 -8.65
CA PHE A 83 7.89 0.44 -8.34
C PHE A 83 7.05 -0.81 -8.45
N VAL A 84 6.18 -1.00 -7.47
CA VAL A 84 5.23 -2.10 -7.48
C VAL A 84 3.84 -1.51 -7.44
N ILE A 85 3.03 -1.97 -8.37
CA ILE A 85 1.63 -1.60 -8.54
C ILE A 85 0.85 -2.85 -8.15
N TYR A 86 0.03 -2.76 -7.11
CA TYR A 86 -0.73 -3.87 -6.57
C TYR A 86 -2.22 -3.69 -6.84
#